data_AF-A0A7X7J1U4-F1
#
_entry.id   AF-A0A7X7J1U4-F1
#
_cell.length_a   1.000
_cell.length_b   1.000
_cell.length_c   1.000
_cell.angle_alpha   90.00
_cell.angle_beta   90.00
_cell.angle_gamma   90.00
#
_symmetry.space_group_name_H-M   'P 1'
#
loop_
_entity.id
_entity.type
_entity.pdbx_description
1 polymer ?
#
loop_
_entity_poly.entity_id
_entity_poly.type
_entity_poly.pdbx_seq_one_letter_code
_entity_poly.pdbx_strand_id
1 'polypeptide(L)'
;MERFKQAVDVCGELDLLVVPVIFNRWTGNPSWDEVTEAELRSDFDTVLAPYVNDLVTSMKGDRRILAWDLCNEPPLVAGEVDWLGRIQRRVKQVDPQALTCIGTVTVEQTRAVASLQDILTPHLYNQFLPRIAEYSQLAHEVGKPMMSTECCWGSLDDADRVRRIVENLSVLRQRKIGFFPHALQESCVADLHRPQYGPVGDPGYMAFVQMDGSLRPGHEIYNEFTKPVSP
;
A
#
# COMPACT_ATOMS: atom_id res chain seq x y z
N MET A 1 -2.14 16.53 11.27
CA MET A 1 -3.46 16.38 10.63
C MET A 1 -3.65 17.29 9.40
N GLU A 2 -3.27 18.56 9.46
CA GLU A 2 -3.45 19.53 8.35
C GLU A 2 -2.84 19.06 7.01
N ARG A 3 -1.56 18.65 7.01
CA ARG A 3 -0.89 18.14 5.79
C ARG A 3 -1.56 16.90 5.18
N PHE A 4 -2.08 16.02 6.03
CA PHE A 4 -2.82 14.84 5.57
C PHE A 4 -4.10 15.25 4.85
N LYS A 5 -4.90 16.14 5.44
CA LYS A 5 -6.11 16.68 4.80
C LYS A 5 -5.80 17.37 3.49
N GLN A 6 -4.75 18.19 3.45
CA GLN A 6 -4.30 18.85 2.23
C GLN A 6 -3.95 17.82 1.13
N ALA A 7 -3.27 16.72 1.47
CA ALA A 7 -2.98 15.67 0.50
C ALA A 7 -4.26 15.01 -0.05
N VAL A 8 -5.25 14.75 0.81
CA VAL A 8 -6.56 14.21 0.37
C VAL A 8 -7.35 15.24 -0.45
N ASP A 9 -7.25 16.52 -0.12
CA ASP A 9 -7.87 17.61 -0.89
C ASP A 9 -7.30 17.65 -2.31
N VAL A 10 -5.98 17.61 -2.46
CA VAL A 10 -5.32 17.54 -3.79
C VAL A 10 -5.76 16.30 -4.57
N CYS A 11 -5.83 15.13 -3.93
CA CYS A 11 -6.34 13.93 -4.59
C CYS A 11 -7.80 14.10 -5.03
N GLY A 12 -8.64 14.70 -4.20
CA GLY A 12 -10.04 14.98 -4.51
C GLY A 12 -10.22 15.95 -5.68
N GLU A 13 -9.38 16.98 -5.79
CA GLU A 13 -9.36 17.90 -6.93
C GLU A 13 -9.02 17.22 -8.26
N LEU A 14 -8.35 16.06 -8.20
CA LEU A 14 -7.98 15.22 -9.34
C LEU A 14 -8.92 14.02 -9.54
N ASP A 15 -10.06 13.99 -8.85
CA ASP A 15 -11.02 12.87 -8.85
C ASP A 15 -10.39 11.52 -8.45
N LEU A 16 -9.38 11.56 -7.59
CA LEU A 16 -8.69 10.38 -7.07
C LEU A 16 -9.24 9.96 -5.71
N LEU A 17 -9.33 8.64 -5.52
CA LEU A 17 -9.52 8.03 -4.21
C LEU A 17 -8.17 7.73 -3.57
N VAL A 18 -8.12 7.72 -2.24
CA VAL A 18 -6.92 7.42 -1.46
C VAL A 18 -7.11 6.22 -0.56
N VAL A 19 -6.02 5.52 -0.28
CA VAL A 19 -5.93 4.47 0.74
C VAL A 19 -4.85 4.91 1.75
N PRO A 20 -5.20 5.65 2.81
CA PRO A 20 -4.22 6.07 3.81
C PRO A 20 -3.75 4.87 4.62
N VAL A 21 -2.43 4.77 4.79
CA VAL A 21 -1.78 3.81 5.67
C VAL A 21 -1.66 4.42 7.07
N ILE A 22 -2.17 3.72 8.10
CA ILE A 22 -2.15 4.22 9.48
C ILE A 22 -0.78 4.01 10.13
N PHE A 23 -0.17 2.84 9.91
CA PHE A 23 1.09 2.42 10.53
C PHE A 23 2.03 1.76 9.52
N ASN A 24 3.33 1.82 9.77
CA ASN A 24 4.34 1.22 8.92
C ASN A 24 5.20 0.19 9.70
N ARG A 25 5.68 -0.85 9.03
CA ARG A 25 6.63 -1.83 9.58
C ARG A 25 8.01 -1.76 8.96
N TRP A 26 8.18 -0.84 8.03
CA TRP A 26 9.48 -0.44 7.52
C TRP A 26 9.85 0.92 8.10
N THR A 27 11.16 1.15 8.13
CA THR A 27 11.70 2.44 8.49
C THR A 27 12.67 2.92 7.44
N GLY A 28 12.66 4.22 7.18
CA GLY A 28 13.71 4.88 6.41
C GLY A 28 14.97 5.11 7.24
N ASN A 29 15.94 5.79 6.64
CA ASN A 29 17.02 6.43 7.37
C ASN A 29 16.95 7.94 7.18
N PRO A 30 16.68 8.74 8.24
CA PRO A 30 16.50 8.32 9.64
C PRO A 30 15.20 7.56 9.90
N SER A 31 15.10 6.88 11.04
CA SER A 31 13.91 6.12 11.43
C SER A 31 12.86 7.05 12.04
N TRP A 32 11.67 7.15 11.42
CA TRP A 32 10.64 8.11 11.84
C TRP A 32 9.25 7.51 12.08
N ASP A 33 8.97 6.31 11.59
CA ASP A 33 7.59 5.88 11.30
C ASP A 33 7.31 4.38 11.49
N GLU A 34 8.29 3.57 11.86
CA GLU A 34 8.10 2.14 12.13
C GLU A 34 7.43 1.92 13.49
N VAL A 35 6.35 1.12 13.48
CA VAL A 35 5.79 0.54 14.71
C VAL A 35 6.71 -0.56 15.21
N THR A 36 7.29 -0.32 16.38
CA THR A 36 8.16 -1.23 17.09
C THR A 36 7.39 -2.33 17.82
N GLU A 37 8.06 -3.43 18.16
CA GLU A 37 7.45 -4.44 19.03
C GLU A 37 7.12 -3.92 20.44
N ALA A 38 7.79 -2.87 20.90
CA ALA A 38 7.47 -2.24 22.18
C ALA A 38 6.08 -1.59 22.12
N GLU A 39 5.74 -0.96 21.01
CA GLU A 39 4.41 -0.39 20.78
C GLU A 39 3.34 -1.47 20.61
N LEU A 40 3.65 -2.61 19.99
CA LEU A 40 2.74 -3.76 19.94
C LEU A 40 2.36 -4.27 21.34
N ARG A 41 3.32 -4.26 22.28
CA ARG A 41 3.13 -4.68 23.67
C ARG A 41 2.59 -3.58 24.59
N SER A 42 2.53 -2.35 24.10
CA SER A 42 2.03 -1.22 24.87
C SER A 42 0.52 -1.33 25.12
N ASP A 43 0.02 -0.54 26.05
CA ASP A 43 -1.42 -0.38 26.21
C ASP A 43 -1.99 0.40 25.03
N PHE A 44 -2.58 -0.34 24.08
CA PHE A 44 -3.17 0.21 22.87
C PHE A 44 -4.11 1.39 23.15
N ASP A 45 -4.96 1.28 24.19
CA ASP A 45 -6.02 2.26 24.42
C ASP A 45 -5.48 3.61 24.91
N THR A 46 -4.32 3.61 25.56
CA THR A 46 -3.70 4.83 26.06
C THR A 46 -2.62 5.38 25.13
N VAL A 47 -1.93 4.52 24.38
CA VAL A 47 -0.79 4.93 23.53
C VAL A 47 -1.20 5.22 22.09
N LEU A 48 -1.93 4.30 21.44
CA LEU A 48 -2.16 4.34 20.00
C LEU A 48 -3.59 4.70 19.61
N ALA A 49 -4.58 4.31 20.42
CA ALA A 49 -5.97 4.61 20.15
C ALA A 49 -6.29 6.10 20.01
N PRO A 50 -5.67 7.04 20.78
CA PRO A 50 -5.89 8.47 20.56
C PRO A 50 -5.51 8.92 19.14
N TYR A 51 -4.35 8.46 18.63
CA TYR A 51 -3.91 8.75 17.27
C TYR A 51 -4.87 8.20 16.21
N VAL A 52 -5.27 6.92 16.34
CA VAL A 52 -6.23 6.29 15.41
C VAL A 52 -7.57 7.03 15.44
N ASN A 53 -8.05 7.42 16.62
CA ASN A 53 -9.30 8.17 16.77
C ASN A 53 -9.23 9.52 16.07
N ASP A 54 -8.18 10.30 16.34
CA ASP A 54 -8.04 11.63 15.77
C ASP A 54 -7.93 11.57 14.24
N LEU A 55 -7.16 10.61 13.72
CA LEU A 55 -6.99 10.40 12.29
C LEU A 55 -8.31 10.04 11.60
N VAL A 56 -8.97 8.98 12.05
CA VAL A 56 -10.22 8.49 11.42
C VAL A 56 -11.36 9.47 11.60
N THR A 57 -11.49 10.09 12.80
CA THR A 57 -12.55 11.08 13.06
C THR A 57 -12.42 12.28 12.14
N SER A 58 -11.19 12.68 11.81
CA SER A 58 -10.95 13.86 10.97
C SER A 58 -11.44 13.71 9.53
N MET A 59 -11.68 12.46 9.06
CA MET A 59 -12.13 12.09 7.72
C MET A 59 -13.34 11.14 7.74
N LYS A 60 -14.10 11.10 8.84
CA LYS A 60 -15.25 10.20 8.99
C LYS A 60 -16.27 10.44 7.88
N GLY A 61 -16.65 9.38 7.17
CA GLY A 61 -17.60 9.43 6.07
C GLY A 61 -17.09 10.15 4.82
N ASP A 62 -15.82 10.56 4.77
CA ASP A 62 -15.24 11.20 3.60
C ASP A 62 -15.08 10.18 2.46
N ARG A 63 -15.84 10.38 1.38
CA ARG A 63 -15.92 9.46 0.25
C ARG A 63 -14.65 9.39 -0.59
N ARG A 64 -13.69 10.29 -0.35
CA ARG A 64 -12.37 10.25 -1.00
C ARG A 64 -11.48 9.17 -0.40
N ILE A 65 -11.75 8.74 0.84
CA ILE A 65 -11.09 7.59 1.45
C ILE A 65 -11.76 6.31 0.94
N LEU A 66 -11.05 5.53 0.14
CA LEU A 66 -11.53 4.22 -0.32
C LEU A 66 -11.52 3.22 0.83
N ALA A 67 -10.38 3.10 1.51
CA ALA A 67 -10.16 2.20 2.64
C ALA A 67 -9.05 2.74 3.53
N TRP A 68 -9.02 2.32 4.79
CA TRP A 68 -7.88 2.51 5.68
C TRP A 68 -6.99 1.28 5.63
N ASP A 69 -5.74 1.45 5.20
CA ASP A 69 -4.73 0.42 5.36
C ASP A 69 -4.21 0.48 6.81
N LEU A 70 -4.47 -0.59 7.57
CA LEU A 70 -4.16 -0.60 8.99
C LEU A 70 -2.67 -0.63 9.24
N CYS A 71 -1.89 -1.27 8.36
CA CYS A 71 -0.46 -1.40 8.51
C CYS A 71 0.20 -1.85 7.22
N ASN A 72 1.23 -1.13 6.80
CA ASN A 72 2.08 -1.52 5.69
C ASN A 72 3.01 -2.69 6.09
N GLU A 73 2.91 -3.80 5.36
CA GLU A 73 3.74 -5.00 5.43
C GLU A 73 4.00 -5.56 6.84
N PRO A 74 2.94 -5.90 7.62
CA PRO A 74 3.16 -6.47 8.93
C PRO A 74 3.79 -7.86 8.86
N PRO A 75 4.89 -8.12 9.59
CA PRO A 75 5.55 -9.42 9.61
C PRO A 75 4.70 -10.52 10.26
N LEU A 76 3.66 -10.13 10.99
CA LEU A 76 2.77 -10.97 11.80
C LEU A 76 3.52 -11.70 12.92
N VAL A 77 4.33 -10.94 13.66
CA VAL A 77 4.95 -11.44 14.90
C VAL A 77 3.89 -11.72 15.97
N ALA A 78 4.28 -12.39 17.06
CA ALA A 78 3.35 -12.78 18.12
C ALA A 78 2.56 -11.58 18.66
N GLY A 79 1.22 -11.69 18.63
CA GLY A 79 0.30 -10.65 19.08
C GLY A 79 -0.04 -9.58 18.04
N GLU A 80 0.62 -9.54 16.89
CA GLU A 80 0.41 -8.49 15.88
C GLU A 80 -0.96 -8.60 15.20
N VAL A 81 -1.49 -9.81 14.97
CA VAL A 81 -2.86 -10.00 14.44
C VAL A 81 -3.90 -9.43 15.42
N ASP A 82 -3.74 -9.66 16.71
CA ASP A 82 -4.64 -9.11 17.74
C ASP A 82 -4.53 -7.59 17.82
N TRP A 83 -3.32 -7.05 17.67
CA TRP A 83 -3.06 -5.61 17.61
C TRP A 83 -3.73 -4.96 16.39
N LEU A 84 -3.58 -5.54 15.20
CA LEU A 84 -4.31 -5.13 13.98
C LEU A 84 -5.83 -5.18 14.20
N GLY A 85 -6.32 -6.21 14.88
CA GLY A 85 -7.74 -6.32 15.26
C GLY A 85 -8.21 -5.23 16.24
N ARG A 86 -7.34 -4.66 17.07
CA ARG A 86 -7.68 -3.49 17.91
C ARG A 86 -7.78 -2.22 17.08
N ILE A 87 -6.87 -2.01 16.13
CA ILE A 87 -6.92 -0.87 15.20
C ILE A 87 -8.20 -0.95 14.36
N GLN A 88 -8.48 -2.10 13.76
CA GLN A 88 -9.67 -2.32 12.95
C GLN A 88 -10.96 -2.02 13.72
N ARG A 89 -11.08 -2.57 14.94
CA ARG A 89 -12.24 -2.28 15.81
C ARG A 89 -12.35 -0.79 16.11
N ARG A 90 -11.23 -0.10 16.32
CA ARG A 90 -11.24 1.33 16.60
C ARG A 90 -11.69 2.15 15.39
N VAL A 91 -11.18 1.84 14.20
CA VAL A 91 -11.64 2.44 12.93
C VAL A 91 -13.15 2.25 12.80
N LYS A 92 -13.65 1.03 12.97
CA LYS A 92 -15.08 0.70 12.83
C LYS A 92 -15.97 1.33 13.93
N GLN A 93 -15.43 1.57 15.13
CA GLN A 93 -16.14 2.30 16.19
C GLN A 93 -16.34 3.78 15.83
N VAL A 94 -15.32 4.41 15.24
CA VAL A 94 -15.39 5.81 14.81
C VAL A 94 -16.27 5.93 13.56
N ASP A 95 -16.02 5.10 12.55
CA ASP A 95 -16.75 5.05 11.29
C ASP A 95 -17.12 3.60 10.91
N PRO A 96 -18.35 3.15 11.24
CA PRO A 96 -18.81 1.80 10.93
C PRO A 96 -18.86 1.46 9.43
N GLN A 97 -18.86 2.46 8.55
CA GLN A 97 -18.91 2.26 7.10
C GLN A 97 -17.53 2.28 6.44
N ALA A 98 -16.48 2.72 7.15
CA ALA A 98 -15.14 2.79 6.61
C ALA A 98 -14.63 1.39 6.24
N LEU A 99 -14.10 1.22 5.03
CA LEU A 99 -13.47 -0.03 4.62
C LEU A 99 -12.07 -0.14 5.23
N THR A 100 -11.63 -1.35 5.55
CA THR A 100 -10.27 -1.63 6.05
C THR A 100 -9.52 -2.59 5.13
N CYS A 101 -8.21 -2.44 5.04
CA CYS A 101 -7.30 -3.32 4.32
C CYS A 101 -5.95 -3.38 5.05
N ILE A 102 -5.07 -4.31 4.65
CA ILE A 102 -3.73 -4.49 5.26
C ILE A 102 -2.77 -4.86 4.13
N GLY A 103 -1.76 -4.02 3.88
CA GLY A 103 -0.72 -4.28 2.88
C GLY A 103 0.13 -5.51 3.23
N THR A 104 -0.17 -6.70 2.70
CA THR A 104 0.53 -7.96 3.07
C THR A 104 1.45 -8.49 1.98
N VAL A 105 2.51 -9.21 2.32
CA VAL A 105 3.52 -9.65 1.34
C VAL A 105 3.31 -11.09 0.87
N THR A 106 2.88 -11.98 1.76
CA THR A 106 2.70 -13.41 1.46
C THR A 106 1.23 -13.85 1.46
N VAL A 107 0.94 -14.97 0.80
CA VAL A 107 -0.40 -15.59 0.81
C VAL A 107 -0.79 -15.96 2.24
N GLU A 108 0.17 -16.46 3.02
CA GLU A 108 0.00 -16.86 4.41
C GLU A 108 -0.36 -15.66 5.28
N GLN A 109 0.35 -14.53 5.13
CA GLN A 109 0.04 -13.29 5.83
C GLN A 109 -1.36 -12.78 5.45
N THR A 110 -1.63 -12.72 4.14
CA THR A 110 -2.93 -12.26 3.62
C THR A 110 -4.07 -13.09 4.19
N ARG A 111 -3.90 -14.42 4.27
CA ARG A 111 -4.87 -15.35 4.85
C ARG A 111 -5.05 -15.13 6.35
N ALA A 112 -3.94 -14.96 7.09
CA ALA A 112 -3.96 -14.79 8.54
C ALA A 112 -4.76 -13.56 8.99
N VAL A 113 -4.74 -12.48 8.21
CA VAL A 113 -5.47 -11.25 8.51
C VAL A 113 -6.69 -11.00 7.62
N ALA A 114 -7.08 -11.98 6.80
CA ALA A 114 -8.20 -11.84 5.86
C ALA A 114 -9.51 -11.43 6.55
N SER A 115 -9.77 -11.87 7.78
CA SER A 115 -10.97 -11.52 8.54
C SER A 115 -11.04 -10.05 8.95
N LEU A 116 -9.90 -9.35 9.00
CA LEU A 116 -9.78 -7.94 9.40
C LEU A 116 -9.91 -6.96 8.22
N GLN A 117 -9.96 -7.47 7.00
CA GLN A 117 -9.96 -6.68 5.77
C GLN A 117 -11.34 -6.73 5.09
N ASP A 118 -11.81 -5.62 4.53
CA ASP A 118 -12.94 -5.60 3.59
C ASP A 118 -12.46 -5.81 2.14
N ILE A 119 -11.23 -5.37 1.84
CA ILE A 119 -10.53 -5.55 0.56
C ILE A 119 -9.17 -6.18 0.85
N LEU A 120 -8.83 -7.28 0.18
CA LEU A 120 -7.50 -7.86 0.29
C LEU A 120 -6.48 -7.02 -0.49
N THR A 121 -5.40 -6.62 0.16
CA THR A 121 -4.37 -5.75 -0.45
C THR A 121 -2.97 -6.34 -0.42
N PRO A 122 -2.72 -7.52 -1.04
CA PRO A 122 -1.36 -8.04 -1.11
C PRO A 122 -0.46 -7.17 -2.01
N HIS A 123 0.81 -7.08 -1.63
CA HIS A 123 1.87 -6.43 -2.41
C HIS A 123 2.37 -7.42 -3.47
N LEU A 124 2.00 -7.18 -4.72
CA LEU A 124 2.16 -8.15 -5.80
C LEU A 124 3.29 -7.71 -6.72
N TYR A 125 4.48 -7.52 -6.15
CA TYR A 125 5.72 -7.31 -6.90
C TYR A 125 6.09 -8.52 -7.79
N ASN A 126 7.01 -8.31 -8.75
CA ASN A 126 7.39 -9.29 -9.77
C ASN A 126 7.75 -10.67 -9.20
N GLN A 127 8.48 -10.72 -8.09
CA GLN A 127 8.89 -11.95 -7.42
C GLN A 127 7.73 -12.78 -6.84
N PHE A 128 6.56 -12.17 -6.63
CA PHE A 128 5.38 -12.84 -6.07
C PHE A 128 4.41 -13.34 -7.15
N LEU A 129 4.62 -12.95 -8.41
CA LEU A 129 3.78 -13.38 -9.54
C LEU A 129 3.67 -14.91 -9.72
N PRO A 130 4.71 -15.73 -9.45
CA PRO A 130 4.57 -17.19 -9.53
C PRO A 130 3.45 -17.76 -8.65
N ARG A 131 3.10 -17.06 -7.55
CA ARG A 131 2.03 -17.45 -6.62
C ARG A 131 0.70 -16.72 -6.85
N ILE A 132 0.55 -15.96 -7.95
CA ILE A 132 -0.66 -15.14 -8.18
C ILE A 132 -1.98 -15.94 -8.18
N ALA A 133 -1.91 -17.22 -8.59
CA ALA A 133 -3.05 -18.10 -8.58
C ALA A 133 -3.55 -18.39 -7.15
N GLU A 134 -2.63 -18.51 -6.19
CA GLU A 134 -2.95 -18.75 -4.78
C GLU A 134 -3.63 -17.52 -4.15
N TYR A 135 -3.19 -16.31 -4.48
CA TYR A 135 -3.87 -15.07 -4.09
C TYR A 135 -5.28 -14.98 -4.66
N SER A 136 -5.44 -15.29 -5.95
CA SER A 136 -6.75 -15.28 -6.62
C SER A 136 -7.70 -16.30 -5.98
N GLN A 137 -7.18 -17.49 -5.65
CA GLN A 137 -7.92 -18.53 -4.96
C GLN A 137 -8.32 -18.08 -3.56
N LEU A 138 -7.41 -17.50 -2.78
CA LEU A 138 -7.71 -16.97 -1.45
C LEU A 138 -8.83 -15.92 -1.50
N ALA A 139 -8.76 -14.95 -2.43
CA ALA A 139 -9.79 -13.94 -2.61
C ALA A 139 -11.18 -14.55 -2.89
N HIS A 140 -11.21 -15.60 -3.72
CA HIS A 140 -12.43 -16.37 -3.99
C HIS A 140 -12.93 -17.12 -2.75
N GLU A 141 -12.05 -17.82 -2.04
CA GLU A 141 -12.37 -18.59 -0.82
C GLU A 141 -12.99 -17.72 0.27
N VAL A 142 -12.46 -16.52 0.50
CA VAL A 142 -12.96 -15.60 1.54
C VAL A 142 -14.07 -14.67 1.03
N GLY A 143 -14.37 -14.69 -0.27
CA GLY A 143 -15.42 -13.90 -0.89
C GLY A 143 -15.17 -12.38 -0.85
N LYS A 144 -13.91 -11.94 -0.93
CA LYS A 144 -13.54 -10.52 -0.84
C LYS A 144 -12.88 -10.02 -2.13
N PRO A 145 -13.11 -8.75 -2.51
CA PRO A 145 -12.37 -8.13 -3.61
C PRO A 145 -10.88 -8.05 -3.25
N MET A 146 -10.05 -7.97 -4.28
CA MET A 146 -8.60 -7.88 -4.13
C MET A 146 -8.03 -6.83 -5.08
N MET A 147 -7.09 -6.05 -4.57
CA MET A 147 -6.27 -5.13 -5.35
C MET A 147 -4.83 -5.17 -4.80
N SER A 148 -3.85 -4.68 -5.55
CA SER A 148 -2.49 -4.55 -5.05
C SER A 148 -2.18 -3.10 -4.73
N THR A 149 -1.89 -2.79 -3.47
CA THR A 149 -1.50 -1.44 -3.01
C THR A 149 -0.04 -1.11 -3.29
N GLU A 150 0.77 -2.13 -3.59
CA GLU A 150 2.11 -1.97 -4.11
C GLU A 150 2.44 -3.05 -5.14
N CYS A 151 2.94 -2.62 -6.30
CA CYS A 151 3.40 -3.49 -7.37
C CYS A 151 4.48 -2.78 -8.22
N CYS A 152 4.97 -3.45 -9.26
CA CYS A 152 6.08 -2.99 -10.13
C CYS A 152 7.42 -2.80 -9.42
N TRP A 153 8.25 -3.86 -9.38
CA TRP A 153 9.58 -3.76 -8.78
C TRP A 153 10.51 -2.83 -9.58
N GLY A 154 11.37 -2.09 -8.88
CA GLY A 154 12.27 -1.11 -9.48
C GLY A 154 13.46 -1.69 -10.26
N SER A 155 14.21 -0.76 -10.85
CA SER A 155 15.53 -1.01 -11.45
C SER A 155 16.27 0.33 -11.62
N LEU A 156 17.61 0.32 -11.63
CA LEU A 156 18.40 1.49 -12.03
C LEU A 156 18.50 1.63 -13.55
N ASP A 157 18.21 0.56 -14.29
CA ASP A 157 18.08 0.55 -15.75
C ASP A 157 16.61 0.73 -16.13
N ASP A 158 16.31 1.80 -16.88
CA ASP A 158 14.96 2.13 -17.30
C ASP A 158 14.36 1.08 -18.24
N ALA A 159 15.17 0.43 -19.08
CA ALA A 159 14.69 -0.63 -19.98
C ALA A 159 14.28 -1.88 -19.19
N ASP A 160 15.08 -2.25 -18.19
CA ASP A 160 14.76 -3.36 -17.30
C ASP A 160 13.53 -3.05 -16.43
N ARG A 161 13.39 -1.81 -15.94
CA ARG A 161 12.18 -1.36 -15.24
C ARG A 161 10.94 -1.48 -16.11
N VAL A 162 10.99 -1.02 -17.37
CA VAL A 162 9.86 -1.14 -18.31
C VAL A 162 9.47 -2.61 -18.50
N ARG A 163 10.45 -3.50 -18.68
CA ARG A 163 10.22 -4.94 -18.79
C ARG A 163 9.48 -5.50 -17.56
N ARG A 164 9.91 -5.11 -16.36
CA ARG A 164 9.29 -5.52 -15.08
C ARG A 164 7.86 -4.98 -14.93
N ILE A 165 7.60 -3.73 -15.30
CA ILE A 165 6.25 -3.16 -15.31
C ILE A 165 5.33 -3.95 -16.25
N VAL A 166 5.78 -4.21 -17.48
CA VAL A 166 4.99 -4.97 -18.46
C VAL A 166 4.68 -6.37 -17.95
N GLU A 167 5.67 -7.09 -17.44
CA GLU A 167 5.49 -8.43 -16.85
C GLU A 167 4.43 -8.40 -15.73
N ASN A 168 4.60 -7.48 -14.78
CA ASN A 168 3.77 -7.42 -13.59
C ASN A 168 2.33 -7.01 -13.91
N LEU A 169 2.15 -5.88 -14.60
CA LEU A 169 0.81 -5.37 -14.90
C LEU A 169 0.06 -6.22 -15.91
N SER A 170 0.75 -6.95 -16.80
CA SER A 170 0.08 -7.93 -17.68
C SER A 170 -0.58 -9.04 -16.89
N VAL A 171 0.11 -9.59 -15.88
CA VAL A 171 -0.44 -10.64 -15.01
C VAL A 171 -1.61 -10.10 -14.19
N LEU A 172 -1.47 -8.94 -13.56
CA LEU A 172 -2.54 -8.34 -12.75
C LEU A 172 -3.77 -8.02 -13.61
N ARG A 173 -3.58 -7.44 -14.80
CA ARG A 173 -4.67 -7.14 -15.74
C ARG A 173 -5.37 -8.40 -16.22
N GLN A 174 -4.63 -9.46 -16.59
CA GLN A 174 -5.22 -10.73 -17.02
C GLN A 174 -6.09 -11.35 -15.92
N ARG A 175 -5.70 -11.17 -14.66
CA ARG A 175 -6.43 -11.65 -13.48
C ARG A 175 -7.52 -10.69 -12.99
N LYS A 176 -7.68 -9.52 -13.64
CA LYS A 176 -8.61 -8.46 -13.25
C LYS A 176 -8.39 -7.96 -11.81
N ILE A 177 -7.13 -7.89 -11.40
CA ILE A 177 -6.72 -7.36 -10.10
C ILE A 177 -6.41 -5.87 -10.27
N GLY A 178 -7.05 -5.00 -9.48
CA GLY A 178 -6.72 -3.57 -9.44
C GLY A 178 -5.33 -3.34 -8.85
N PHE A 179 -4.66 -2.24 -9.19
CA PHE A 179 -3.27 -2.02 -8.76
C PHE A 179 -2.90 -0.55 -8.55
N PHE A 180 -1.96 -0.34 -7.63
CA PHE A 180 -1.23 0.89 -7.37
C PHE A 180 0.28 0.59 -7.52
N PRO A 181 0.97 1.15 -8.52
CA PRO A 181 2.40 0.94 -8.64
C PRO A 181 3.15 1.70 -7.53
N HIS A 182 4.13 1.05 -6.90
CA HIS A 182 5.07 1.72 -6.02
C HIS A 182 6.21 2.31 -6.87
N ALA A 183 6.53 3.60 -6.82
CA ALA A 183 5.69 4.70 -6.35
C ALA A 183 5.76 5.89 -7.32
N LEU A 184 4.88 6.86 -7.16
CA LEU A 184 4.70 7.94 -8.14
C LEU A 184 5.96 8.82 -8.32
N GLN A 185 6.45 9.40 -7.22
CA GLN A 185 7.41 10.51 -7.25
C GLN A 185 8.73 10.13 -6.59
N GLU A 186 9.84 10.54 -7.21
CA GLU A 186 11.17 10.46 -6.62
C GLU A 186 11.21 11.25 -5.31
N SER A 187 11.75 10.64 -4.26
CA SER A 187 11.86 11.24 -2.93
C SER A 187 13.03 10.61 -2.17
N CYS A 188 13.38 11.13 -1.00
CA CYS A 188 14.41 10.52 -0.16
C CYS A 188 13.95 9.26 0.60
N VAL A 189 12.74 8.76 0.33
CA VAL A 189 12.25 7.48 0.87
C VAL A 189 13.02 6.33 0.23
N ALA A 190 13.18 5.23 0.96
CA ALA A 190 13.80 4.01 0.45
C ALA A 190 13.19 3.62 -0.90
N ASP A 191 14.05 3.17 -1.82
CA ASP A 191 13.70 2.73 -3.18
C ASP A 191 13.08 3.79 -4.11
N LEU A 192 12.88 5.02 -3.61
CA LEU A 192 12.37 6.17 -4.36
C LEU A 192 13.45 7.20 -4.70
N HIS A 193 14.72 6.90 -4.44
CA HIS A 193 15.85 7.75 -4.80
C HIS A 193 16.88 7.04 -5.69
N ARG A 194 17.65 7.86 -6.42
CA ARG A 194 18.86 7.44 -7.14
C ARG A 194 20.10 7.40 -6.22
N PRO A 195 21.18 6.70 -6.63
CA PRO A 195 22.40 6.55 -5.83
C PRO A 195 23.06 7.87 -5.38
N GLN A 196 22.83 8.96 -6.12
CA GLN A 196 23.34 10.29 -5.75
C GLN A 196 22.73 10.87 -4.46
N TYR A 197 21.59 10.34 -4.00
CA TYR A 197 20.89 10.81 -2.81
C TYR A 197 21.02 9.85 -1.62
N GLY A 198 21.60 8.66 -1.81
CA GLY A 198 21.75 7.67 -0.76
C GLY A 198 22.01 6.26 -1.29
N PRO A 199 22.26 5.30 -0.38
CA PRO A 199 22.39 3.89 -0.75
C PRO A 199 21.12 3.35 -1.39
N VAL A 200 21.24 2.68 -2.53
CA VAL A 200 20.12 2.01 -3.21
C VAL A 200 20.18 0.52 -2.91
N GLY A 201 19.09 -0.03 -2.36
CA GLY A 201 18.99 -1.45 -2.04
C GLY A 201 18.63 -2.32 -3.24
N ASP A 202 18.39 -3.60 -2.96
CA ASP A 202 17.91 -4.60 -3.93
C ASP A 202 16.68 -4.16 -4.74
N PRO A 203 15.75 -3.36 -4.19
CA PRO A 203 14.60 -2.90 -4.97
C PRO A 203 14.94 -1.87 -6.06
N GLY A 204 16.15 -1.29 -6.03
CA GLY A 204 16.62 -0.35 -7.03
C GLY A 204 15.94 1.00 -6.90
N TYR A 205 15.47 1.53 -8.03
CA TYR A 205 14.78 2.81 -8.09
C TYR A 205 13.40 2.61 -8.74
N MET A 206 12.33 2.91 -8.02
CA MET A 206 10.95 2.59 -8.43
C MET A 206 10.18 3.77 -9.04
N ALA A 207 10.59 5.02 -8.76
CA ALA A 207 9.77 6.18 -9.07
C ALA A 207 9.41 6.34 -10.56
N PHE A 208 8.23 6.90 -10.82
CA PHE A 208 7.71 7.20 -12.17
C PHE A 208 7.96 8.63 -12.62
N VAL A 209 8.10 9.55 -11.67
CA VAL A 209 8.35 10.98 -11.87
C VAL A 209 9.62 11.35 -11.12
N GLN A 210 10.48 12.13 -11.78
CA GLN A 210 11.76 12.57 -11.23
C GLN A 210 11.56 13.73 -10.25
N MET A 211 12.58 14.01 -9.43
CA MET A 211 12.55 15.07 -8.42
C MET A 211 12.18 16.45 -8.98
N ASP A 212 12.51 16.72 -10.24
CA ASP A 212 12.21 17.98 -10.94
C ASP A 212 10.81 18.02 -11.59
N GLY A 213 10.02 16.96 -11.45
CA GLY A 213 8.68 16.80 -12.02
C GLY A 213 8.66 16.24 -13.45
N SER A 214 9.83 15.99 -14.05
CA SER A 214 9.89 15.34 -15.36
C SER A 214 9.52 13.86 -15.28
N LEU A 215 8.92 13.32 -16.35
CA LEU A 215 8.63 11.89 -16.42
C LEU A 215 9.93 11.10 -16.53
N ARG A 216 9.99 9.96 -15.83
CA ARG A 216 11.08 9.00 -16.00
C ARG A 216 10.93 8.29 -17.35
N PRO A 217 12.03 8.02 -18.09
CA PRO A 217 11.95 7.23 -19.33
C PRO A 217 11.17 5.93 -19.15
N GLY A 218 10.28 5.64 -20.11
CA GLY A 218 9.41 4.47 -20.06
C GLY A 218 8.14 4.64 -19.24
N HIS A 219 7.84 5.83 -18.71
CA HIS A 219 6.59 6.11 -17.98
C HIS A 219 5.34 5.78 -18.81
N GLU A 220 5.37 6.04 -20.11
CA GLU A 220 4.25 5.86 -21.03
C GLU A 220 3.71 4.43 -21.07
N ILE A 221 4.54 3.43 -20.76
CA ILE A 221 4.10 2.03 -20.75
C ILE A 221 3.00 1.78 -19.71
N TYR A 222 3.02 2.52 -18.60
CA TYR A 222 2.01 2.41 -17.56
C TYR A 222 0.62 2.82 -18.08
N ASN A 223 0.58 3.84 -18.92
CA ASN A 223 -0.67 4.36 -19.49
C ASN A 223 -1.37 3.34 -20.41
N GLU A 224 -0.65 2.34 -20.92
CA GLU A 224 -1.26 1.24 -21.69
C GLU A 224 -2.07 0.27 -20.80
N PHE A 225 -1.78 0.23 -19.50
CA PHE A 225 -2.47 -0.61 -18.52
C PHE A 225 -3.62 0.09 -17.80
N THR A 226 -3.68 1.43 -17.85
CA THR A 226 -4.77 2.22 -17.24
C THR A 226 -5.97 2.42 -18.16
N LYS A 227 -5.83 2.14 -19.46
CA LYS A 227 -6.93 2.18 -20.42
C LYS A 227 -7.99 1.13 -20.06
N PRO A 228 -9.29 1.48 -20.08
CA PRO A 228 -10.37 0.52 -19.88
C PRO A 228 -10.20 -0.68 -20.82
N VAL A 229 -10.37 -1.88 -20.29
CA VAL A 229 -10.50 -3.07 -21.15
C VAL A 229 -11.82 -2.89 -21.89
N SER A 230 -11.75 -2.71 -23.21
CA SER A 230 -12.96 -2.69 -24.05
C SER A 230 -13.73 -3.99 -23.81
N PRO A 231 -15.07 -3.93 -23.64
CA PRO A 231 -15.90 -5.09 -23.30
C PRO A 231 -15.79 -6.23 -24.32
#